data_AF-A0A7W0DCY7-F1
#
_entry.id   AF-A0A7W0DCY7-F1
#
_cell.length_a   1.000
_cell.length_b   1.000
_cell.length_c   1.000
_cell.angle_alpha   90.00
_cell.angle_beta   90.00
_cell.angle_gamma   90.00
#
_symmetry.space_group_name_H-M   'P 1'
#
loop_
_entity.id
_entity.type
_entity.pdbx_description
1 polymer ?
#
loop_
_entity_poly.entity_id
_entity_poly.type
_entity_poly.pdbx_seq_one_letter_code
_entity_poly.pdbx_strand_id
1 'polypeptide(L)'
;MSLKLKITLGVAVGLMLILFISFTFAYYMFIRVTTNGEADLLKEKARTLLLKDLPNHPEYWQDNSSMEELLIPQEMLRYIGPDSKVIYQIYSDETLTRYPVTYVNKDTVTVETASDGIYVFVKMPVFKEGHQLATLEIGRSLRRLGQYADMLISVLLLTSTGTLILALIGGYFYTNVLFRPLQDFVCTMQNIEQSGSFRHINLPAKDTNDELVILGATFNRMIDRLQDMFQKQEQFLADASHELRTPLTIIESYASLLRRWAFHDEKLREEALEAIISESAQLKQLTQNLLSLTDVVRENCEQDVDFDLLPLARQTAASLRMTSGREIDVELTSEQQELLMSGDSYKIKQLLIILLDNALKYSQQKITMHIELTEDHWVILKVIDQGIGIAEGDIPHLFDRFYRSDKARNRKQGGVGLGLAIALHIVQKHKGTIEIQSRLGEGTTVIVKLPTTCQ
;
A
#
# COMPACT_ATOMS: atom_id res chain seq x y z
N MET A 1 14.20 11.68 -17.75
CA MET A 1 14.73 10.30 -17.81
C MET A 1 13.68 9.35 -17.25
N SER A 2 13.20 8.38 -18.03
CA SER A 2 12.12 7.47 -17.58
C SER A 2 12.55 6.65 -16.37
N LEU A 3 11.61 6.33 -15.47
CA LEU A 3 11.89 5.46 -14.31
C LEU A 3 12.51 4.13 -14.75
N LYS A 4 12.05 3.63 -15.90
CA LYS A 4 12.57 2.45 -16.58
C LYS A 4 14.09 2.53 -16.79
N LEU A 5 14.56 3.61 -17.42
CA LEU A 5 15.99 3.80 -17.72
C LEU A 5 16.82 3.96 -16.44
N LYS A 6 16.28 4.61 -15.40
CA LYS A 6 16.99 4.76 -14.11
C LYS A 6 17.23 3.40 -13.44
N ILE A 7 16.22 2.53 -13.43
CA ILE A 7 16.32 1.20 -12.81
C ILE A 7 17.28 0.31 -13.61
N THR A 8 17.14 0.25 -14.94
CA THR A 8 18.05 -0.56 -15.77
C THR A 8 19.51 -0.11 -15.62
N LEU A 9 19.76 1.21 -15.60
CA LEU A 9 21.10 1.76 -15.41
C LEU A 9 21.64 1.46 -13.99
N GLY A 10 20.80 1.57 -12.96
CA GLY A 10 21.18 1.26 -11.58
C GLY A 10 21.60 -0.21 -11.41
N VAL A 11 20.82 -1.14 -11.98
CA VAL A 11 21.15 -2.57 -11.97
C VAL A 11 22.46 -2.85 -12.72
N ALA A 12 22.66 -2.22 -13.89
CA ALA A 12 23.88 -2.38 -14.68
C ALA A 12 25.13 -1.88 -13.93
N VAL A 13 25.04 -0.72 -13.27
CA VAL A 13 26.13 -0.16 -12.44
C VAL A 13 26.42 -1.08 -11.24
N GLY A 14 25.40 -1.57 -10.55
CA GLY A 14 25.56 -2.51 -9.45
C GLY A 14 26.25 -3.81 -9.88
N LEU A 15 25.82 -4.37 -11.01
CA LEU A 15 26.44 -5.56 -11.59
C LEU A 15 27.90 -5.32 -11.99
N MET A 16 28.22 -4.16 -12.57
CA MET A 16 29.59 -3.79 -12.91
C MET A 16 30.49 -3.70 -11.67
N LEU A 17 30.01 -3.13 -10.57
CA LEU A 17 30.75 -3.06 -9.31
C LEU A 17 31.01 -4.46 -8.72
N ILE A 18 30.00 -5.33 -8.74
CA ILE A 18 30.14 -6.72 -8.26
C ILE A 18 31.16 -7.47 -9.10
N LEU A 19 31.09 -7.36 -10.42
CA LEU A 19 32.05 -7.99 -11.34
C LEU A 19 33.46 -7.46 -11.10
N PHE A 20 33.63 -6.14 -10.96
CA PHE A 20 34.92 -5.53 -10.70
C PHE A 20 35.57 -6.04 -9.40
N ILE A 21 34.80 -6.08 -8.30
CA ILE A 21 35.30 -6.58 -7.01
C ILE A 21 35.63 -8.07 -7.12
N SER A 22 34.72 -8.87 -7.68
CA SER A 22 34.92 -10.32 -7.82
C SER A 22 36.12 -10.66 -8.70
N PHE A 23 36.34 -9.90 -9.77
CA PHE A 23 37.42 -10.16 -10.73
C PHE A 23 38.77 -9.71 -10.18
N THR A 24 38.80 -8.57 -9.48
CA THR A 24 40.00 -8.12 -8.75
C THR A 24 40.41 -9.16 -7.70
N PHE A 25 39.43 -9.70 -6.96
CA PHE A 25 39.67 -10.76 -5.99
C PHE A 25 40.18 -12.04 -6.65
N ALA A 26 39.56 -12.49 -7.74
CA ALA A 26 39.97 -13.68 -8.48
C ALA A 26 41.40 -13.54 -9.04
N TYR A 27 41.73 -12.38 -9.61
CA TYR A 27 43.07 -12.07 -10.11
C TYR A 27 44.11 -12.10 -8.98
N TYR A 28 43.84 -11.43 -7.86
CA TYR A 28 44.72 -11.43 -6.70
C TYR A 28 44.93 -12.84 -6.15
N MET A 29 43.87 -13.63 -6.01
CA MET A 29 43.95 -15.01 -5.56
C MET A 29 44.75 -15.88 -6.52
N PHE A 30 44.56 -15.72 -7.83
CA PHE A 30 45.32 -16.46 -8.85
C PHE A 30 46.83 -16.21 -8.73
N ILE A 31 47.26 -14.95 -8.65
CA ILE A 31 48.68 -14.60 -8.49
C ILE A 31 49.23 -15.13 -7.17
N ARG A 32 48.51 -14.94 -6.07
CA ARG A 32 48.95 -15.36 -4.73
C ARG A 32 49.09 -16.87 -4.62
N VAL A 33 48.09 -17.62 -5.04
CA VAL A 33 48.08 -19.09 -4.98
C VAL A 33 49.16 -19.68 -5.88
N THR A 34 49.30 -19.17 -7.12
CA THR A 34 50.28 -19.73 -8.05
C THR A 34 51.71 -19.41 -7.62
N THR A 35 51.99 -18.18 -7.17
CA THR A 35 53.33 -17.81 -6.69
C THR A 35 53.74 -18.62 -5.46
N ASN A 36 52.81 -18.82 -4.50
CA ASN A 36 53.08 -19.65 -3.33
C ASN A 36 53.31 -21.13 -3.71
N GLY A 37 52.51 -21.67 -4.63
CA GLY A 37 52.69 -23.04 -5.11
C GLY A 37 54.05 -23.27 -5.78
N GLU A 38 54.51 -22.31 -6.58
CA GLU A 38 55.84 -22.35 -7.19
C GLU A 38 56.96 -22.23 -6.14
N ALA A 39 56.79 -21.38 -5.13
CA ALA A 39 57.73 -21.29 -4.02
C ALA A 39 57.86 -22.60 -3.23
N ASP A 40 56.73 -23.27 -2.96
CA ASP A 40 56.71 -24.57 -2.27
C ASP A 40 57.37 -25.66 -3.12
N LEU A 41 57.13 -25.68 -4.44
CA LEU A 41 57.79 -26.60 -5.36
C LEU A 41 59.31 -26.42 -5.37
N LEU A 42 59.79 -25.17 -5.43
CA LEU A 42 61.22 -24.85 -5.36
C LEU A 42 61.83 -25.26 -4.01
N LYS A 43 61.07 -25.13 -2.92
CA LYS A 43 61.52 -25.56 -1.58
C LYS A 43 61.69 -27.08 -1.49
N GLU A 44 60.75 -27.86 -2.02
CA GLU A 44 60.88 -29.32 -2.09
C GLU A 44 62.01 -29.75 -3.03
N LYS A 45 62.19 -29.05 -4.15
CA LYS A 45 63.33 -29.26 -5.05
C LYS A 45 64.67 -28.99 -4.32
N ALA A 46 64.79 -27.87 -3.59
CA ALA A 46 65.97 -27.55 -2.81
C ALA A 46 66.26 -28.60 -1.73
N ARG A 47 65.24 -29.07 -0.99
CA ARG A 47 65.38 -30.18 -0.02
C ARG A 47 65.90 -31.45 -0.67
N THR A 48 65.35 -31.82 -1.83
CA THR A 48 65.77 -33.02 -2.57
C THR A 48 67.22 -32.91 -3.04
N LEU A 49 67.65 -31.73 -3.51
CA LEU A 49 69.03 -31.48 -3.91
C LEU A 49 70.01 -31.53 -2.72
N LEU A 50 69.61 -31.01 -1.56
CA LEU A 50 70.40 -31.09 -0.33
C LEU A 50 70.55 -32.53 0.17
N LEU A 51 69.50 -33.35 0.08
CA LEU A 51 69.55 -34.77 0.45
C LEU A 51 70.48 -35.60 -0.45
N LYS A 52 70.68 -35.18 -1.70
CA LYS A 52 71.61 -35.82 -2.66
C LYS A 52 73.07 -35.38 -2.49
N ASP A 53 73.37 -34.55 -1.48
CA ASP A 53 74.72 -34.07 -1.15
C ASP A 53 75.46 -33.39 -2.33
N LEU A 54 74.71 -32.62 -3.12
CA LEU A 54 75.21 -31.81 -4.25
C LEU A 54 76.51 -31.01 -3.99
N PRO A 55 76.78 -30.48 -2.78
CA PRO A 55 78.02 -29.75 -2.48
C PRO A 55 79.30 -30.57 -2.47
N ASN A 56 79.21 -31.88 -2.16
CA ASN A 56 80.37 -32.75 -2.05
C ASN A 56 80.74 -33.43 -3.38
N HIS A 57 79.95 -33.19 -4.43
CA HIS A 57 80.17 -33.71 -5.78
C HIS A 57 80.48 -32.57 -6.78
N PRO A 58 81.72 -32.04 -6.80
CA PRO A 58 82.13 -30.95 -7.70
C PRO A 58 82.01 -31.29 -9.19
N GLU A 59 81.94 -32.58 -9.52
CA GLU A 59 81.69 -33.10 -10.87
C GLU A 59 80.37 -32.63 -11.49
N TYR A 60 79.30 -32.46 -10.69
CA TYR A 60 78.03 -31.94 -11.21
C TYR A 60 78.08 -30.44 -11.56
N TRP A 61 79.02 -29.68 -10.99
CA TRP A 61 79.13 -28.23 -11.22
C TRP A 61 80.11 -27.87 -12.35
N GLN A 62 80.97 -28.81 -12.77
CA GLN A 62 82.00 -28.59 -13.78
C GLN A 62 81.58 -29.00 -15.19
N ASP A 63 80.67 -29.97 -15.32
CA ASP A 63 80.07 -30.37 -16.60
C ASP A 63 78.65 -29.79 -16.72
N ASN A 64 78.53 -28.74 -17.53
CA ASN A 64 77.27 -28.01 -17.73
C ASN A 64 76.15 -28.93 -18.27
N SER A 65 76.50 -30.01 -18.98
CA SER A 65 75.52 -30.93 -19.59
C SER A 65 74.77 -31.81 -18.58
N SER A 66 75.43 -32.21 -17.49
CA SER A 66 74.84 -33.05 -16.44
C SER A 66 73.91 -32.29 -15.50
N MET A 67 74.09 -30.96 -15.34
CA MET A 67 73.21 -30.12 -14.54
C MET A 67 72.15 -29.36 -15.34
N GLU A 68 72.30 -29.22 -16.66
CA GLU A 68 71.20 -28.82 -17.56
C GLU A 68 70.02 -29.78 -17.46
N GLU A 69 70.25 -31.07 -17.19
CA GLU A 69 69.20 -32.08 -16.96
C GLU A 69 68.44 -31.88 -15.64
N LEU A 70 69.03 -31.16 -14.67
CA LEU A 70 68.43 -30.82 -13.37
C LEU A 70 67.72 -29.46 -13.35
N LEU A 71 68.02 -28.57 -14.30
CA LEU A 71 67.38 -27.25 -14.42
C LEU A 71 66.12 -27.32 -15.27
N ILE A 72 65.01 -26.81 -14.74
CA ILE A 72 63.82 -26.54 -15.54
C ILE A 72 64.05 -25.18 -16.22
N PRO A 73 63.51 -24.94 -17.44
CA PRO A 73 63.59 -23.61 -18.06
C PRO A 73 63.12 -22.51 -17.11
N GLN A 74 63.83 -21.38 -17.11
CA GLN A 74 63.57 -20.20 -16.27
C GLN A 74 63.98 -20.33 -14.81
N GLU A 75 64.91 -21.24 -14.50
CA GLU A 75 65.51 -21.39 -13.18
C GLU A 75 67.00 -21.00 -13.13
N MET A 76 67.44 -20.66 -11.94
CA MET A 76 68.84 -20.44 -11.56
C MET A 76 69.12 -21.19 -10.27
N LEU A 77 70.28 -21.84 -10.21
CA LEU A 77 70.82 -22.47 -9.02
C LEU A 77 72.13 -21.78 -8.64
N ARG A 78 72.26 -21.41 -7.36
CA ARG A 78 73.47 -20.81 -6.79
C ARG A 78 73.87 -21.52 -5.52
N TYR A 79 75.17 -21.74 -5.38
CA TYR A 79 75.80 -22.20 -4.15
C TYR A 79 76.66 -21.06 -3.61
N ILE A 80 76.26 -20.50 -2.47
CA ILE A 80 76.78 -19.23 -1.94
C ILE A 80 77.59 -19.50 -0.68
N GLY A 81 78.84 -19.04 -0.65
CA GLY A 81 79.73 -19.18 0.49
C GLY A 81 79.42 -18.22 1.65
N PRO A 82 80.07 -18.41 2.82
CA PRO A 82 79.88 -17.56 3.99
C PRO A 82 80.25 -16.08 3.78
N ASP A 83 81.08 -15.77 2.79
CA ASP A 83 81.46 -14.41 2.39
C ASP A 83 80.45 -13.75 1.42
N SER A 84 79.28 -14.38 1.22
CA SER A 84 78.24 -13.98 0.25
C SER A 84 78.76 -13.93 -1.20
N LYS A 85 79.82 -14.67 -1.51
CA LYS A 85 80.25 -14.89 -2.90
C LYS A 85 79.67 -16.18 -3.44
N VAL A 86 79.43 -16.17 -4.75
CA VAL A 86 78.93 -17.34 -5.47
C VAL A 86 80.09 -18.29 -5.71
N ILE A 87 80.02 -19.48 -5.12
CA ILE A 87 81.00 -20.55 -5.31
C ILE A 87 80.67 -21.28 -6.62
N TYR A 88 79.40 -21.61 -6.84
CA TYR A 88 78.92 -22.22 -8.08
C TYR A 88 77.60 -21.58 -8.53
N GLN A 89 77.40 -21.41 -9.84
CA GLN A 89 76.20 -20.85 -10.43
C GLN A 89 75.87 -21.51 -11.75
N ILE A 90 74.60 -21.89 -11.93
CA ILE A 90 74.08 -22.35 -13.21
C ILE A 90 72.70 -21.72 -13.39
N TYR A 91 72.38 -21.32 -14.61
CA TYR A 91 71.14 -20.63 -14.91
C TYR A 91 70.65 -21.01 -16.30
N SER A 92 69.33 -21.09 -16.44
CA SER A 92 68.63 -21.18 -17.73
C SER A 92 68.01 -19.84 -18.13
N ASP A 93 67.94 -18.88 -17.21
CA ASP A 93 67.50 -17.50 -17.45
C ASP A 93 68.50 -16.53 -16.82
N GLU A 94 69.20 -15.78 -17.66
CA GLU A 94 70.24 -14.83 -17.26
C GLU A 94 69.68 -13.68 -16.41
N THR A 95 68.40 -13.34 -16.54
CA THR A 95 67.78 -12.23 -15.78
C THR A 95 67.84 -12.45 -14.26
N LEU A 96 67.76 -13.71 -13.82
CA LEU A 96 67.84 -14.10 -12.42
C LEU A 96 69.19 -13.77 -11.78
N THR A 97 70.24 -13.67 -12.60
CA THR A 97 71.60 -13.42 -12.12
C THR A 97 71.81 -11.99 -11.62
N ARG A 98 70.92 -11.07 -11.98
CA ARG A 98 70.98 -9.64 -11.60
C ARG A 98 70.60 -9.39 -10.14
N TYR A 99 69.98 -10.36 -9.48
CA TYR A 99 69.53 -10.24 -8.10
C TYR A 99 70.68 -10.47 -7.10
N PRO A 100 70.74 -9.69 -6.01
CA PRO A 100 71.86 -9.68 -5.08
C PRO A 100 72.01 -11.02 -4.34
N VAL A 101 73.27 -11.45 -4.21
CA VAL A 101 73.66 -12.69 -3.57
C VAL A 101 73.69 -12.47 -2.05
N THR A 102 72.94 -13.28 -1.30
CA THR A 102 72.88 -13.16 0.16
C THR A 102 73.03 -14.52 0.82
N TYR A 103 73.98 -14.64 1.74
CA TYR A 103 74.07 -15.78 2.63
C TYR A 103 73.00 -15.71 3.72
N VAL A 104 72.19 -16.77 3.88
CA VAL A 104 71.12 -16.82 4.90
C VAL A 104 71.35 -17.98 5.86
N ASN A 105 70.97 -17.81 7.12
CA ASN A 105 71.11 -18.83 8.17
C ASN A 105 69.81 -19.60 8.45
N LYS A 106 68.72 -19.31 7.72
CA LYS A 106 67.41 -19.96 7.82
C LYS A 106 66.76 -20.03 6.44
N ASP A 107 65.88 -21.03 6.26
CA ASP A 107 65.02 -21.13 5.09
C ASP A 107 64.29 -19.82 4.83
N THR A 108 64.55 -19.20 3.69
CA THR A 108 63.98 -17.90 3.32
C THR A 108 63.39 -18.00 1.91
N VAL A 109 62.16 -17.51 1.75
CA VAL A 109 61.52 -17.33 0.46
C VAL A 109 61.35 -15.84 0.22
N THR A 110 61.84 -15.34 -0.91
CA THR A 110 61.67 -13.95 -1.33
C THR A 110 60.98 -13.89 -2.68
N VAL A 111 59.95 -13.06 -2.79
CA VAL A 111 59.24 -12.80 -4.04
C VAL A 111 59.53 -11.36 -4.46
N GLU A 112 60.16 -11.21 -5.61
CA GLU A 112 60.51 -9.91 -6.20
C GLU A 112 59.62 -9.65 -7.41
N THR A 113 59.07 -8.43 -7.52
CA THR A 113 58.25 -8.02 -8.67
C THR A 113 59.02 -6.98 -9.46
N ALA A 114 59.31 -7.28 -10.73
CA ALA A 114 59.93 -6.33 -11.65
C ALA A 114 59.01 -6.07 -12.86
N SER A 115 59.41 -5.14 -13.73
CA SER A 115 58.63 -4.75 -14.91
C SER A 115 58.47 -5.87 -15.95
N ASP A 116 59.33 -6.88 -15.92
CA ASP A 116 59.36 -8.00 -16.86
C ASP A 116 58.84 -9.33 -16.27
N GLY A 117 58.47 -9.37 -14.99
CA GLY A 117 57.84 -10.54 -14.37
C GLY A 117 57.93 -10.57 -12.84
N ILE A 118 57.36 -11.65 -12.28
CA ILE A 118 57.50 -12.01 -10.87
C ILE A 118 58.61 -13.05 -10.75
N TYR A 119 59.48 -12.89 -9.76
CA TYR A 119 60.62 -13.77 -9.52
C TYR A 119 60.54 -14.32 -8.11
N VAL A 120 60.75 -15.63 -7.97
CA VAL A 120 60.70 -16.33 -6.69
C VAL A 120 62.08 -16.89 -6.40
N PHE A 121 62.62 -16.60 -5.22
CA PHE A 121 63.88 -17.14 -4.76
C PHE A 121 63.67 -17.92 -3.47
N VAL A 122 64.15 -19.16 -3.45
CA VAL A 122 64.18 -20.01 -2.26
C VAL A 122 65.63 -20.20 -1.84
N LYS A 123 65.95 -19.80 -0.61
CA LYS A 123 67.30 -19.86 -0.04
C LYS A 123 67.29 -20.80 1.16
N MET A 124 68.13 -21.83 1.14
CA MET A 124 68.24 -22.81 2.22
C MET A 124 69.70 -22.93 2.71
N PRO A 125 69.95 -22.88 4.03
CA PRO A 125 71.29 -23.08 4.58
C PRO A 125 71.74 -24.54 4.43
N VAL A 126 73.01 -24.73 4.07
CA VAL A 126 73.64 -26.04 3.88
C VAL A 126 74.58 -26.31 5.05
N PHE A 127 74.35 -27.39 5.79
CA PHE A 127 75.15 -27.76 6.96
C PHE A 127 75.95 -29.04 6.71
N LYS A 128 77.19 -29.07 7.19
CA LYS A 128 78.03 -30.28 7.28
C LYS A 128 78.67 -30.31 8.66
N GLU A 129 78.59 -31.45 9.34
CA GLU A 129 79.18 -31.63 10.68
C GLU A 129 78.79 -30.49 11.68
N GLY A 130 77.53 -30.04 11.63
CA GLY A 130 77.00 -29.01 12.51
C GLY A 130 77.38 -27.56 12.16
N HIS A 131 78.20 -27.33 11.13
CA HIS A 131 78.60 -26.00 10.68
C HIS A 131 77.94 -25.66 9.34
N GLN A 132 77.47 -24.43 9.18
CA GLN A 132 76.90 -23.98 7.92
C GLN A 132 78.04 -23.72 6.93
N LEU A 133 78.05 -24.47 5.83
CA LEU A 133 79.05 -24.33 4.77
C LEU A 133 78.66 -23.30 3.72
N ALA A 134 77.37 -23.21 3.41
CA ALA A 134 76.87 -22.41 2.31
C ALA A 134 75.37 -22.12 2.42
N THR A 135 74.86 -21.38 1.45
CA THR A 135 73.43 -21.25 1.14
C THR A 135 73.17 -21.78 -0.26
N LEU A 136 72.21 -22.70 -0.40
CA LEU A 136 71.65 -23.09 -1.69
C LEU A 136 70.53 -22.12 -2.05
N GLU A 137 70.67 -21.40 -3.15
CA GLU A 137 69.65 -20.50 -3.69
C GLU A 137 69.10 -21.07 -5.00
N ILE A 138 67.78 -21.24 -5.06
CA ILE A 138 67.06 -21.54 -6.31
C ILE A 138 66.18 -20.34 -6.64
N GLY A 139 66.48 -19.68 -7.76
CA GLY A 139 65.65 -18.62 -8.33
C GLY A 139 64.81 -19.15 -9.49
N ARG A 140 63.58 -18.68 -9.63
CA ARG A 140 62.73 -18.96 -10.79
C ARG A 140 62.01 -17.71 -11.28
N SER A 141 62.05 -17.50 -12.59
CA SER A 141 61.29 -16.46 -13.27
C SER A 141 59.89 -16.97 -13.60
N LEU A 142 58.86 -16.31 -13.07
CA LEU A 142 57.46 -16.59 -13.36
C LEU A 142 56.95 -15.74 -14.53
N ARG A 143 57.79 -15.44 -15.52
CA ARG A 143 57.38 -14.63 -16.68
C ARG A 143 56.19 -15.24 -17.45
N ARG A 144 56.06 -16.56 -17.47
CA ARG A 144 54.88 -17.27 -18.01
C ARG A 144 53.60 -17.01 -17.21
N LEU A 145 53.71 -16.77 -15.90
CA LEU A 145 52.57 -16.37 -15.06
C LEU A 145 51.97 -15.04 -15.55
N GLY A 146 52.81 -14.09 -15.99
CA GLY A 146 52.35 -12.84 -16.58
C GLY A 146 51.49 -13.07 -17.84
N GLN A 147 51.92 -13.98 -18.73
CA GLN A 147 51.14 -14.34 -19.92
C GLN A 147 49.80 -15.00 -19.55
N TYR A 148 49.78 -15.87 -18.55
CA TYR A 148 48.54 -16.46 -18.04
C TYR A 148 47.63 -15.42 -17.38
N ALA A 149 48.20 -14.46 -16.67
CA ALA A 149 47.49 -13.35 -16.06
C ALA A 149 46.86 -12.41 -17.12
N ASP A 150 47.57 -12.10 -18.20
CA ASP A 150 47.04 -11.31 -19.33
C ASP A 150 45.90 -12.06 -20.07
N MET A 151 46.06 -13.37 -20.26
CA MET A 151 45.01 -14.22 -20.82
C MET A 151 43.78 -14.23 -19.91
N LEU A 152 43.97 -14.36 -18.59
CA LEU A 152 42.90 -14.30 -17.60
C LEU A 152 42.18 -12.95 -17.66
N ILE A 153 42.90 -11.82 -17.66
CA ILE A 153 42.31 -10.47 -17.79
C ILE A 153 41.48 -10.37 -19.07
N SER A 154 41.98 -10.87 -20.20
CA SER A 154 41.27 -10.83 -21.48
C SER A 154 39.96 -11.61 -21.45
N VAL A 155 39.96 -12.82 -20.88
CA VAL A 155 38.76 -13.65 -20.69
C VAL A 155 37.76 -12.98 -19.75
N LEU A 156 38.24 -12.39 -18.65
CA LEU A 156 37.41 -11.65 -17.70
C LEU A 156 36.76 -10.43 -18.37
N LEU A 157 37.50 -9.63 -19.13
CA LEU A 157 36.95 -8.47 -19.84
C LEU A 157 35.88 -8.87 -20.88
N LEU A 158 36.13 -9.94 -21.64
CA LEU A 158 35.17 -10.44 -22.63
C LEU A 158 33.87 -10.91 -21.97
N THR A 159 33.98 -11.72 -20.91
CA THR A 159 32.82 -12.24 -20.18
C THR A 159 32.06 -11.15 -19.43
N SER A 160 32.74 -10.16 -18.86
CA SER A 160 32.11 -8.96 -18.27
C SER A 160 31.31 -8.18 -19.29
N THR A 161 31.88 -7.92 -20.47
CA THR A 161 31.20 -7.18 -21.54
C THR A 161 29.95 -7.93 -22.01
N GLY A 162 30.04 -9.25 -22.22
CA GLY A 162 28.89 -10.07 -22.59
C GLY A 162 27.80 -10.07 -21.52
N THR A 163 28.18 -10.21 -20.25
CA THR A 163 27.23 -10.20 -19.12
C THR A 163 26.53 -8.84 -19.00
N LEU A 164 27.27 -7.74 -19.18
CA LEU A 164 26.70 -6.39 -19.14
C LEU A 164 25.67 -6.16 -20.25
N ILE A 165 25.97 -6.61 -21.48
CA ILE A 165 25.03 -6.50 -22.61
C ILE A 165 23.76 -7.30 -22.33
N LEU A 166 23.89 -8.55 -21.87
CA LEU A 166 22.73 -9.39 -21.52
C LEU A 166 21.90 -8.78 -20.37
N ALA A 167 22.56 -8.21 -19.36
CA ALA A 167 21.87 -7.54 -18.26
C ALA A 167 21.10 -6.30 -18.72
N LEU A 168 21.65 -5.50 -19.64
CA LEU A 168 20.96 -4.34 -20.21
C LEU A 168 19.73 -4.75 -21.03
N ILE A 169 19.86 -5.77 -21.89
CA ILE A 169 18.76 -6.28 -22.73
C ILE A 169 17.66 -6.88 -21.84
N GLY A 170 18.05 -7.79 -20.92
CA GLY A 170 17.13 -8.43 -20.00
C GLY A 170 16.44 -7.42 -19.07
N GLY A 171 17.19 -6.46 -18.54
CA GLY A 171 16.66 -5.39 -17.71
C GLY A 171 15.67 -4.50 -18.45
N TYR A 172 15.93 -4.16 -19.72
CA TYR A 172 14.99 -3.41 -20.55
C TYR A 172 13.67 -4.17 -20.77
N PHE A 173 13.74 -5.47 -21.07
CA PHE A 173 12.56 -6.31 -21.29
C PHE A 173 11.75 -6.52 -20.01
N TYR A 174 12.42 -6.89 -18.92
CA TYR A 174 11.79 -7.11 -17.60
C TYR A 174 11.03 -5.88 -17.11
N THR A 175 11.66 -4.71 -17.26
CA THR A 175 11.06 -3.43 -16.87
C THR A 175 9.81 -3.11 -17.69
N ASN A 176 9.74 -3.49 -18.96
CA ASN A 176 8.53 -3.29 -19.76
C ASN A 176 7.37 -4.19 -19.34
N VAL A 177 7.65 -5.42 -18.89
CA VAL A 177 6.61 -6.32 -18.38
C VAL A 177 6.10 -5.83 -17.01
N LEU A 178 7.00 -5.48 -16.10
CA LEU A 178 6.65 -5.11 -14.72
C LEU A 178 5.91 -3.77 -14.63
N PHE A 179 6.31 -2.76 -15.41
CA PHE A 179 5.78 -1.40 -15.27
C PHE A 179 4.62 -1.07 -16.23
N ARG A 180 4.29 -1.93 -17.20
CA ARG A 180 3.18 -1.66 -18.13
C ARG A 180 1.81 -1.59 -17.41
N PRO A 181 1.45 -2.50 -16.49
CA PRO A 181 0.19 -2.41 -15.76
C PRO A 181 0.07 -1.10 -14.96
N LEU A 182 1.17 -0.63 -14.37
CA LEU A 182 1.18 0.65 -13.64
C LEU A 182 0.87 1.84 -14.55
N GLN A 183 1.36 1.82 -15.79
CA GLN A 183 1.07 2.88 -16.76
C GLN A 183 -0.41 2.85 -17.18
N ASP A 184 -1.00 1.67 -17.35
CA ASP A 184 -2.41 1.51 -17.66
C ASP A 184 -3.30 2.04 -16.53
N PHE A 185 -2.89 1.82 -15.26
CA PHE A 185 -3.58 2.35 -14.09
C PHE A 185 -3.56 3.88 -14.09
N VAL A 186 -2.37 4.48 -14.24
CA VAL A 186 -2.22 5.94 -14.29
C VAL A 186 -3.03 6.54 -15.43
N CYS A 187 -3.00 5.93 -16.62
CA CYS A 187 -3.78 6.41 -17.77
C CYS A 187 -5.29 6.30 -17.51
N THR A 188 -5.76 5.23 -16.88
CA THR A 188 -7.17 5.06 -16.53
C THR A 188 -7.61 6.13 -15.53
N MET A 189 -6.81 6.37 -14.48
CA MET A 189 -7.09 7.41 -13.49
C MET A 189 -7.12 8.81 -14.10
N GLN A 190 -6.14 9.16 -14.96
CA GLN A 190 -6.12 10.44 -15.67
C GLN A 190 -7.31 10.62 -16.61
N ASN A 191 -7.74 9.55 -17.28
CA ASN A 191 -8.94 9.59 -18.11
C ASN A 191 -10.21 9.81 -17.26
N ILE A 192 -10.33 9.16 -16.09
CA ILE A 192 -11.46 9.39 -15.18
C ILE A 192 -11.47 10.85 -14.71
N GLU A 193 -10.32 11.39 -14.33
CA GLU A 193 -10.17 12.79 -13.90
C GLU A 193 -10.59 13.78 -15.00
N GLN A 194 -10.16 13.56 -16.24
CA GLN A 194 -10.43 14.49 -17.35
C GLN A 194 -11.85 14.34 -17.92
N SER A 195 -12.37 13.12 -18.00
CA SER A 195 -13.67 12.85 -18.64
C SER A 195 -14.84 12.86 -17.68
N GLY A 196 -14.61 12.74 -16.37
CA GLY A 196 -15.65 12.51 -15.36
C GLY A 196 -16.36 11.16 -15.49
N SER A 197 -15.96 10.31 -16.44
CA SER A 197 -16.54 8.98 -16.64
C SER A 197 -15.91 7.98 -15.69
N PHE A 198 -16.73 7.41 -14.82
CA PHE A 198 -16.34 6.26 -14.01
C PHE A 198 -16.00 5.06 -14.92
N ARG A 199 -14.78 4.54 -14.79
CA ARG A 199 -14.29 3.39 -15.56
C ARG A 199 -13.52 2.45 -14.66
N HIS A 200 -13.57 1.17 -15.00
CA HIS A 200 -12.78 0.16 -14.33
C HIS A 200 -11.43 -0.03 -14.98
N ILE A 201 -10.45 -0.38 -14.15
CA ILE A 201 -9.18 -0.88 -14.59
C ILE A 201 -9.35 -2.35 -14.99
N ASN A 202 -8.89 -2.70 -16.19
CA ASN A 202 -8.88 -4.09 -16.66
C ASN A 202 -7.83 -4.87 -15.89
N LEU A 203 -8.28 -5.88 -15.14
CA LEU A 203 -7.41 -6.78 -14.40
C LEU A 203 -7.18 -8.06 -15.19
N PRO A 204 -5.94 -8.60 -15.22
CA PRO A 204 -5.70 -9.89 -15.85
C PRO A 204 -6.50 -10.99 -15.14
N ALA A 205 -7.10 -11.90 -15.92
CA ALA A 205 -8.01 -12.94 -15.43
C ALA A 205 -7.37 -14.02 -14.54
N LYS A 206 -6.07 -13.91 -14.23
CA LYS A 206 -5.32 -14.91 -13.47
C LYS A 206 -5.13 -14.41 -12.04
N ASP A 207 -5.66 -15.18 -11.09
CA ASP A 207 -5.37 -15.08 -9.65
C ASP A 207 -3.87 -15.23 -9.41
N THR A 208 -3.20 -14.10 -9.50
CA THR A 208 -1.84 -13.93 -9.05
C THR A 208 -1.99 -13.11 -7.79
N ASN A 209 -1.46 -13.57 -6.64
CA ASN A 209 -1.37 -12.79 -5.39
C ASN A 209 -0.38 -11.61 -5.57
N ASP A 210 -0.53 -10.87 -6.67
CA ASP A 210 0.24 -9.72 -7.06
C ASP A 210 -0.43 -8.50 -6.43
N GLU A 211 0.37 -7.70 -5.74
CA GLU A 211 -0.05 -6.46 -5.11
C GLU A 211 -0.74 -5.51 -6.12
N LEU A 212 -0.37 -5.58 -7.41
CA LEU A 212 -1.01 -4.79 -8.46
C LEU A 212 -2.45 -5.23 -8.76
N VAL A 213 -2.75 -6.53 -8.68
CA VAL A 213 -4.11 -7.05 -8.89
C VAL A 213 -5.00 -6.64 -7.71
N ILE A 214 -4.49 -6.75 -6.48
CA ILE A 214 -5.19 -6.32 -5.26
C ILE A 214 -5.46 -4.81 -5.30
N LEU A 215 -4.47 -4.01 -5.70
CA LEU A 215 -4.60 -2.56 -5.86
C LEU A 215 -5.68 -2.21 -6.89
N GLY A 216 -5.65 -2.86 -8.06
CA GLY A 216 -6.62 -2.61 -9.12
C GLY A 216 -8.05 -3.03 -8.73
N ALA A 217 -8.22 -4.16 -8.04
CA ALA A 217 -9.51 -4.59 -7.53
C ALA A 217 -10.06 -3.64 -6.46
N THR A 218 -9.19 -3.14 -5.58
CA THR A 218 -9.56 -2.16 -4.55
C THR A 218 -9.96 -0.83 -5.18
N PHE A 219 -9.24 -0.37 -6.20
CA PHE A 219 -9.59 0.82 -6.96
C PHE A 219 -10.95 0.67 -7.64
N ASN A 220 -11.22 -0.46 -8.31
CA ASN A 220 -12.51 -0.69 -8.97
C ASN A 220 -13.68 -0.64 -7.97
N ARG A 221 -13.55 -1.28 -6.80
CA ARG A 221 -14.57 -1.20 -5.72
C ARG A 221 -14.79 0.23 -5.21
N MET A 222 -13.74 1.05 -5.15
CA MET A 222 -13.85 2.46 -4.77
C MET A 222 -14.60 3.26 -5.85
N ILE A 223 -14.29 3.03 -7.12
CA ILE A 223 -15.00 3.64 -8.25
C ILE A 223 -16.48 3.27 -8.26
N ASP A 224 -16.83 2.00 -8.00
CA ASP A 224 -18.22 1.57 -7.90
C ASP A 224 -18.99 2.32 -6.81
N ARG A 225 -18.38 2.47 -5.63
CA ARG A 225 -18.98 3.23 -4.52
C ARG A 225 -19.16 4.70 -4.87
N LEU A 226 -18.16 5.32 -5.50
CA LEU A 226 -18.26 6.71 -5.93
C LEU A 226 -19.35 6.90 -6.99
N GLN A 227 -19.45 5.99 -7.95
CA GLN A 227 -20.48 6.02 -8.97
C GLN A 227 -21.88 5.88 -8.37
N ASP A 228 -22.09 4.92 -7.46
CA ASP A 228 -23.37 4.74 -6.76
C ASP A 228 -23.75 5.99 -5.94
N MET A 229 -22.80 6.57 -5.21
CA MET A 229 -23.03 7.83 -4.48
C MET A 229 -23.40 8.98 -5.41
N PHE A 230 -22.71 9.11 -6.54
CA PHE A 230 -22.98 10.15 -7.53
C PHE A 230 -24.37 9.99 -8.17
N GLN A 231 -24.75 8.77 -8.54
CA GLN A 231 -26.07 8.46 -9.08
C GLN A 231 -27.18 8.77 -8.07
N LYS A 232 -27.01 8.39 -6.80
CA LYS A 232 -27.95 8.73 -5.72
C LYS A 232 -28.06 10.25 -5.51
N GLN A 233 -26.95 10.99 -5.67
CA GLN A 233 -26.96 12.44 -5.59
C GLN A 233 -27.70 13.09 -6.77
N GLU A 234 -27.47 12.63 -8.01
CA GLU A 234 -28.21 13.12 -9.19
C GLU A 234 -29.70 12.85 -9.05
N GLN A 235 -30.08 11.63 -8.64
CA GLN A 235 -31.47 11.27 -8.41
C GLN A 235 -32.10 12.17 -7.34
N PHE A 236 -31.41 12.42 -6.23
CA PHE A 236 -31.88 13.35 -5.19
C PHE A 236 -32.12 14.76 -5.73
N LEU A 237 -31.23 15.30 -6.57
CA LEU A 237 -31.40 16.63 -7.16
C LEU A 237 -32.59 16.68 -8.13
N ALA A 238 -32.77 15.61 -8.92
CA ALA A 238 -33.90 15.48 -9.83
C ALA A 238 -35.23 15.43 -9.04
N ASP A 239 -35.32 14.58 -8.02
CA ASP A 239 -36.52 14.42 -7.19
C ASP A 239 -36.84 15.70 -6.42
N ALA A 240 -35.83 16.36 -5.82
CA ALA A 240 -36.01 17.65 -5.16
C ALA A 240 -36.53 18.72 -6.13
N SER A 241 -36.01 18.76 -7.35
CA SER A 241 -36.47 19.69 -8.39
C SER A 241 -37.93 19.44 -8.78
N HIS A 242 -38.35 18.17 -8.87
CA HIS A 242 -39.73 17.80 -9.17
C HIS A 242 -40.70 18.17 -8.03
N GLU A 243 -40.33 17.84 -6.79
CA GLU A 243 -41.14 18.12 -5.60
C GLU A 243 -41.25 19.62 -5.29
N LEU A 244 -40.27 20.44 -5.68
CA LEU A 244 -40.35 21.90 -5.59
C LEU A 244 -41.19 22.52 -6.72
N ARG A 245 -41.13 21.97 -7.94
CA ARG A 245 -41.84 22.54 -9.11
C ARG A 245 -43.36 22.45 -8.96
N THR A 246 -43.86 21.38 -8.38
CA THR A 246 -45.31 21.14 -8.23
C THR A 246 -46.02 22.20 -7.38
N PRO A 247 -45.64 22.44 -6.10
CA PRO A 247 -46.27 23.48 -5.28
C PRO A 247 -46.06 24.88 -5.87
N LEU A 248 -44.90 25.15 -6.48
CA LEU A 248 -44.64 26.42 -7.14
C LEU A 248 -45.60 26.68 -8.31
N THR A 249 -45.85 25.65 -9.14
CA THR A 249 -46.80 25.73 -10.27
C THR A 249 -48.23 25.95 -9.78
N ILE A 250 -48.62 25.31 -8.67
CA ILE A 250 -49.94 25.49 -8.05
C ILE A 250 -50.10 26.92 -7.53
N ILE A 251 -49.09 27.44 -6.81
CA ILE A 251 -49.07 28.83 -6.33
C ILE A 251 -49.19 29.82 -7.51
N GLU A 252 -48.43 29.63 -8.58
CA GLU A 252 -48.47 30.48 -9.78
C GLU A 252 -49.84 30.43 -10.48
N SER A 253 -50.47 29.25 -10.54
CA SER A 253 -51.80 29.06 -11.11
C SER A 253 -52.87 29.80 -10.31
N TYR A 254 -52.92 29.59 -8.98
CA TYR A 254 -53.88 30.28 -8.11
C TYR A 254 -53.63 31.79 -8.05
N ALA A 255 -52.38 32.24 -8.04
CA ALA A 255 -52.06 33.67 -8.15
C ALA A 255 -52.54 34.27 -9.48
N SER A 256 -52.41 33.51 -10.59
CA SER A 256 -52.92 33.92 -11.90
C SER A 256 -54.45 33.96 -11.96
N LEU A 257 -55.13 33.02 -11.29
CA LEU A 257 -56.59 33.01 -11.12
C LEU A 257 -57.05 34.23 -10.33
N LEU A 258 -56.42 34.51 -9.19
CA LEU A 258 -56.68 35.71 -8.39
C LEU A 258 -56.52 36.98 -9.23
N ARG A 259 -55.41 37.12 -9.97
CA ARG A 259 -55.18 38.29 -10.82
C ARG A 259 -56.29 38.51 -11.87
N ARG A 260 -56.92 37.45 -12.37
CA ARG A 260 -57.97 37.53 -13.39
C ARG A 260 -59.39 37.67 -12.81
N TRP A 261 -59.67 37.07 -11.65
CA TRP A 261 -61.05 36.88 -11.14
C TRP A 261 -61.29 37.39 -9.71
N ALA A 262 -60.28 37.90 -8.99
CA ALA A 262 -60.38 38.21 -7.55
C ALA A 262 -61.50 39.17 -7.13
N PHE A 263 -62.06 39.95 -8.05
CA PHE A 263 -63.15 40.90 -7.78
C PHE A 263 -64.56 40.33 -8.04
N HIS A 264 -64.68 39.18 -8.70
CA HIS A 264 -65.96 38.69 -9.21
C HIS A 264 -66.52 37.48 -8.44
N ASP A 265 -65.69 36.78 -7.66
CA ASP A 265 -66.10 35.62 -6.86
C ASP A 265 -65.32 35.55 -5.54
N GLU A 266 -66.01 35.84 -4.44
CA GLU A 266 -65.47 35.80 -3.07
C GLU A 266 -64.97 34.40 -2.69
N LYS A 267 -65.71 33.37 -3.09
CA LYS A 267 -65.44 31.99 -2.71
C LYS A 267 -64.17 31.47 -3.38
N LEU A 268 -64.04 31.76 -4.67
CA LEU A 268 -62.83 31.45 -5.44
C LEU A 268 -61.60 32.17 -4.88
N ARG A 269 -61.76 33.41 -4.39
CA ARG A 269 -60.68 34.18 -3.78
C ARG A 269 -60.19 33.55 -2.48
N GLU A 270 -61.11 33.19 -1.58
CA GLU A 270 -60.76 32.50 -0.34
C GLU A 270 -60.08 31.16 -0.62
N GLU A 271 -60.63 30.35 -1.52
CA GLU A 271 -60.03 29.06 -1.92
C GLU A 271 -58.60 29.24 -2.46
N ALA A 272 -58.39 30.22 -3.35
CA ALA A 272 -57.07 30.48 -3.93
C ALA A 272 -56.06 30.99 -2.90
N LEU A 273 -56.48 31.84 -1.95
CA LEU A 273 -55.63 32.31 -0.86
C LEU A 273 -55.24 31.16 0.09
N GLU A 274 -56.20 30.32 0.48
CA GLU A 274 -55.95 29.13 1.29
C GLU A 274 -54.98 28.18 0.59
N ALA A 275 -55.18 27.92 -0.70
CA ALA A 275 -54.29 27.08 -1.49
C ALA A 275 -52.87 27.65 -1.53
N ILE A 276 -52.69 28.94 -1.81
CA ILE A 276 -51.36 29.58 -1.83
C ILE A 276 -50.67 29.49 -0.46
N ILE A 277 -51.40 29.75 0.64
CA ILE A 277 -50.85 29.67 2.00
C ILE A 277 -50.43 28.24 2.32
N SER A 278 -51.28 27.27 2.00
CA SER A 278 -51.01 25.84 2.23
C SER A 278 -49.78 25.37 1.46
N GLU A 279 -49.71 25.65 0.15
CA GLU A 279 -48.58 25.27 -0.69
C GLU A 279 -47.28 25.99 -0.29
N SER A 280 -47.37 27.25 0.15
CA SER A 280 -46.21 27.99 0.66
C SER A 280 -45.68 27.38 1.97
N ALA A 281 -46.57 26.94 2.86
CA ALA A 281 -46.19 26.23 4.08
C ALA A 281 -45.54 24.87 3.76
N GLN A 282 -46.08 24.14 2.77
CA GLN A 282 -45.48 22.89 2.29
C GLN A 282 -44.09 23.10 1.70
N LEU A 283 -43.89 24.14 0.88
CA LEU A 283 -42.59 24.46 0.30
C LEU A 283 -41.58 24.88 1.38
N LYS A 284 -42.00 25.60 2.42
CA LYS A 284 -41.17 25.90 3.60
C LYS A 284 -40.75 24.62 4.33
N GLN A 285 -41.67 23.67 4.54
CA GLN A 285 -41.34 22.40 5.18
C GLN A 285 -40.39 21.55 4.33
N LEU A 286 -40.60 21.50 3.02
CA LEU A 286 -39.73 20.79 2.08
C LEU A 286 -38.31 21.36 2.09
N THR A 287 -38.16 22.68 2.00
CA THR A 287 -36.84 23.33 2.04
C THR A 287 -36.12 23.12 3.37
N GLN A 288 -36.84 23.15 4.51
CA GLN A 288 -36.27 22.82 5.82
C GLN A 288 -35.80 21.36 5.90
N ASN A 289 -36.60 20.42 5.36
CA ASN A 289 -36.22 19.02 5.29
C ASN A 289 -34.98 18.80 4.42
N LEU A 290 -34.89 19.46 3.26
CA LEU A 290 -33.72 19.41 2.40
C LEU A 290 -32.46 19.96 3.09
N LEU A 291 -32.58 21.10 3.78
CA LEU A 291 -31.47 21.69 4.53
C LEU A 291 -30.98 20.75 5.64
N SER A 292 -31.91 20.10 6.34
CA SER A 292 -31.58 19.13 7.40
C SER A 292 -30.84 17.89 6.88
N LEU A 293 -30.99 17.56 5.58
CA LEU A 293 -30.25 16.50 4.89
C LEU A 293 -28.89 16.95 4.34
N THR A 294 -28.62 18.26 4.28
CA THR A 294 -27.35 18.83 3.80
C THR A 294 -26.41 19.29 4.93
N ASP A 295 -26.93 19.51 6.14
CA ASP A 295 -26.15 19.90 7.33
C ASP A 295 -25.10 18.85 7.80
N VAL A 296 -24.93 17.77 7.02
CA VAL A 296 -23.98 16.66 7.20
C VAL A 296 -22.52 17.10 7.07
N VAL A 297 -22.22 18.19 6.37
CA VAL A 297 -20.83 18.57 6.05
C VAL A 297 -20.09 19.21 7.22
N ARG A 298 -20.78 19.56 8.32
CA ARG A 298 -20.12 19.97 9.57
C ARG A 298 -19.95 18.74 10.46
N GLU A 299 -18.76 18.14 10.42
CA GLU A 299 -18.32 16.96 11.18
C GLU A 299 -18.33 17.11 12.70
N ASN A 300 -18.77 18.24 13.25
CA ASN A 300 -18.73 18.43 14.70
C ASN A 300 -20.10 18.11 15.31
N CYS A 301 -20.13 17.06 16.15
CA CYS A 301 -21.02 16.96 17.31
C CYS A 301 -20.68 18.09 18.31
N GLU A 302 -20.78 19.34 17.86
CA GLU A 302 -20.35 20.54 18.60
C GLU A 302 -21.33 20.90 19.73
N GLN A 303 -22.38 20.11 19.93
CA GLN A 303 -23.41 20.28 20.96
C GLN A 303 -23.78 18.95 21.62
N ASP A 304 -22.79 18.16 22.06
CA ASP A 304 -23.06 17.11 23.04
C ASP A 304 -23.39 17.78 24.38
N VAL A 305 -24.70 17.95 24.60
CA VAL A 305 -25.25 18.42 25.87
C VAL A 305 -25.88 17.22 26.54
N ASP A 306 -25.67 17.05 27.83
CA ASP A 306 -26.38 16.04 28.59
C ASP A 306 -27.85 16.47 28.74
N PHE A 307 -28.77 15.61 28.32
CA PHE A 307 -30.20 15.84 28.44
C PHE A 307 -30.92 14.57 28.90
N ASP A 308 -32.08 14.75 29.52
CA ASP A 308 -32.96 13.64 29.86
C ASP A 308 -33.94 13.37 28.71
N LEU A 309 -33.89 12.15 28.17
CA LEU A 309 -34.73 11.72 27.04
C LEU A 309 -36.21 11.60 27.42
N LEU A 310 -36.52 11.26 28.67
CA LEU A 310 -37.89 11.02 29.13
C LEU A 310 -38.75 12.30 29.08
N PRO A 311 -38.32 13.43 29.69
CA PRO A 311 -39.01 14.72 29.54
C PRO A 311 -39.13 15.14 28.09
N LEU A 312 -38.09 14.95 27.28
CA LEU A 312 -38.08 15.32 25.86
C LEU A 312 -39.14 14.53 25.07
N ALA A 313 -39.21 13.21 25.29
CA ALA A 313 -40.20 12.33 24.66
C ALA A 313 -41.63 12.68 25.09
N ARG A 314 -41.87 12.84 26.39
CA ARG A 314 -43.19 13.23 26.94
C ARG A 314 -43.65 14.59 26.43
N GLN A 315 -42.76 15.59 26.40
CA GLN A 315 -43.09 16.93 25.90
C GLN A 315 -43.41 16.88 24.39
N THR A 316 -42.64 16.11 23.62
CA THR A 316 -42.87 15.95 22.18
C THR A 316 -44.20 15.25 21.89
N ALA A 317 -44.49 14.16 22.61
CA ALA A 317 -45.77 13.45 22.52
C ALA A 317 -46.96 14.35 22.93
N ALA A 318 -46.84 15.11 24.02
CA ALA A 318 -47.88 16.03 24.47
C ALA A 318 -48.15 17.14 23.43
N SER A 319 -47.11 17.71 22.82
CA SER A 319 -47.26 18.71 21.77
C SER A 319 -47.99 18.15 20.55
N LEU A 320 -47.67 16.92 20.12
CA LEU A 320 -48.33 16.28 18.98
C LEU A 320 -49.76 15.83 19.30
N ARG A 321 -50.04 15.43 20.55
CA ARG A 321 -51.39 15.15 21.04
C ARG A 321 -52.28 16.39 20.94
N MET A 322 -51.78 17.56 21.35
CA MET A 322 -52.54 18.82 21.27
C MET A 322 -52.88 19.20 19.82
N THR A 323 -51.94 19.02 18.89
CA THR A 323 -52.15 19.37 17.47
C THR A 323 -53.01 18.36 16.73
N SER A 324 -52.87 17.06 17.03
CA SER A 324 -53.55 15.98 16.30
C SER A 324 -54.88 15.55 16.90
N GLY A 325 -55.14 15.90 18.17
CA GLY A 325 -56.33 15.47 18.92
C GLY A 325 -56.35 13.98 19.29
N ARG A 326 -55.23 13.25 19.14
CA ARG A 326 -55.15 11.79 19.38
C ARG A 326 -54.21 11.43 20.51
N GLU A 327 -54.51 10.33 21.18
CA GLU A 327 -53.72 9.82 22.31
C GLU A 327 -52.40 9.22 21.85
N ILE A 328 -51.32 9.64 22.51
CA ILE A 328 -49.96 9.14 22.35
C ILE A 328 -49.46 8.83 23.76
N ASP A 329 -49.23 7.55 24.04
CA ASP A 329 -48.72 7.11 25.33
C ASP A 329 -47.21 6.90 25.27
N VAL A 330 -46.52 7.34 26.31
CA VAL A 330 -45.07 7.14 26.47
C VAL A 330 -44.84 6.26 27.69
N GLU A 331 -44.46 5.01 27.43
CA GLU A 331 -44.22 3.98 28.43
C GLU A 331 -42.73 3.75 28.62
N LEU A 332 -42.31 3.58 29.87
CA LEU A 332 -40.93 3.27 30.23
C LEU A 332 -40.90 1.86 30.82
N THR A 333 -40.01 1.01 30.30
CA THR A 333 -39.90 -0.39 30.75
C THR A 333 -39.03 -0.55 32.01
N SER A 334 -38.23 0.47 32.35
CA SER A 334 -37.32 0.47 33.51
C SER A 334 -37.94 1.20 34.71
N GLU A 335 -37.55 0.78 35.93
CA GLU A 335 -37.90 1.47 37.19
C GLU A 335 -37.17 2.81 37.38
N GLN A 336 -36.21 3.14 36.50
CA GLN A 336 -35.44 4.38 36.55
C GLN A 336 -36.31 5.59 36.19
N GLN A 337 -36.23 6.67 36.95
CA GLN A 337 -37.03 7.89 36.70
C GLN A 337 -36.38 8.86 35.70
N GLU A 338 -35.08 8.71 35.43
CA GLU A 338 -34.29 9.59 34.57
C GLU A 338 -33.48 8.75 33.58
N LEU A 339 -33.40 9.22 32.32
CA LEU A 339 -32.60 8.59 31.27
C LEU A 339 -31.72 9.66 30.62
N LEU A 340 -30.52 9.80 31.16
CA LEU A 340 -29.53 10.76 30.68
C LEU A 340 -28.85 10.25 29.41
N MET A 341 -28.82 11.11 28.39
CA MET A 341 -28.14 10.89 27.12
C MET A 341 -27.28 12.11 26.79
N SER A 342 -26.10 11.88 26.23
CA SER A 342 -25.22 12.93 25.70
C SER A 342 -25.33 12.94 24.18
N GLY A 343 -25.75 14.08 23.62
CA GLY A 343 -25.96 14.24 22.18
C GLY A 343 -26.71 15.51 21.80
N ASP A 344 -27.10 15.60 20.53
CA ASP A 344 -27.88 16.73 20.00
C ASP A 344 -29.38 16.57 20.32
N SER A 345 -29.80 17.16 21.43
CA SER A 345 -31.20 17.11 21.89
C SER A 345 -32.21 17.63 20.85
N TYR A 346 -31.83 18.60 20.00
CA TYR A 346 -32.71 19.11 18.94
C TYR A 346 -32.92 18.09 17.84
N LYS A 347 -31.87 17.37 17.44
CA LYS A 347 -31.96 16.29 16.45
C LYS A 347 -32.72 15.09 17.00
N ILE A 348 -32.52 14.71 18.26
CA ILE A 348 -33.32 13.65 18.88
C ILE A 348 -34.80 14.06 18.97
N LYS A 349 -35.11 15.31 19.32
CA LYS A 349 -36.48 15.82 19.25
C LYS A 349 -37.05 15.72 17.83
N GLN A 350 -36.28 16.09 16.81
CA GLN A 350 -36.69 15.97 15.41
C GLN A 350 -36.98 14.52 15.02
N LEU A 351 -36.13 13.57 15.44
CA LEU A 351 -36.35 12.14 15.24
C LEU A 351 -37.69 11.70 15.85
N LEU A 352 -37.95 12.04 17.11
CA LEU A 352 -39.19 11.71 17.80
C LEU A 352 -40.42 12.28 17.08
N ILE A 353 -40.33 13.53 16.60
CA ILE A 353 -41.39 14.15 15.80
C ILE A 353 -41.65 13.35 14.52
N ILE A 354 -40.60 12.98 13.78
CA ILE A 354 -40.73 12.21 12.54
C ILE A 354 -41.43 10.87 12.77
N LEU A 355 -41.00 10.12 13.80
CA LEU A 355 -41.54 8.80 14.09
C LEU A 355 -43.00 8.88 14.54
N LEU A 356 -43.32 9.79 15.45
CA LEU A 356 -44.68 9.99 15.97
C LEU A 356 -45.61 10.56 14.89
N ASP A 357 -45.16 11.52 14.08
CA ASP A 357 -45.94 12.08 12.98
C ASP A 357 -46.24 11.02 11.90
N ASN A 358 -45.31 10.12 11.61
CA ASN A 358 -45.57 8.97 10.73
C ASN A 358 -46.62 8.03 11.33
N ALA A 359 -46.48 7.63 12.60
CA ALA A 359 -47.46 6.80 13.28
C ALA A 359 -48.86 7.45 13.27
N LEU A 360 -48.93 8.76 13.51
CA LEU A 360 -50.13 9.58 13.42
C LEU A 360 -50.71 9.59 11.99
N LYS A 361 -49.90 9.74 10.95
CA LYS A 361 -50.41 9.80 9.56
C LYS A 361 -51.00 8.47 9.08
N TYR A 362 -50.48 7.34 9.57
CA TYR A 362 -50.82 6.02 9.03
C TYR A 362 -51.71 5.16 9.92
N SER A 363 -51.87 5.51 11.20
CA SER A 363 -52.81 4.88 12.13
C SER A 363 -53.99 5.79 12.46
N GLN A 364 -55.15 5.20 12.74
CA GLN A 364 -56.29 5.92 13.35
C GLN A 364 -56.48 5.59 14.83
N GLN A 365 -55.72 4.62 15.34
CA GLN A 365 -55.79 4.16 16.72
C GLN A 365 -54.75 4.86 17.59
N LYS A 366 -54.74 4.51 18.88
CA LYS A 366 -53.76 4.96 19.86
C LYS A 366 -52.34 4.57 19.41
N ILE A 367 -51.38 5.44 19.69
CA ILE A 367 -49.96 5.23 19.40
C ILE A 367 -49.23 5.04 20.72
N THR A 368 -48.34 4.06 20.78
CA THR A 368 -47.54 3.79 21.97
C THR A 368 -46.05 3.94 21.65
N MET A 369 -45.35 4.74 22.44
CA MET A 369 -43.90 4.85 22.44
C MET A 369 -43.34 4.14 23.67
N HIS A 370 -42.58 3.07 23.46
CA HIS A 370 -41.82 2.42 24.53
C HIS A 370 -40.38 2.91 24.52
N ILE A 371 -39.87 3.20 25.71
CA ILE A 371 -38.48 3.55 25.95
C ILE A 371 -37.90 2.49 26.89
N GLU A 372 -36.71 1.98 26.56
CA GLU A 372 -36.01 0.95 27.32
C GLU A 372 -34.52 1.30 27.38
N LEU A 373 -33.92 1.25 28.57
CA LEU A 373 -32.48 1.35 28.76
C LEU A 373 -31.94 -0.06 29.00
N THR A 374 -30.97 -0.47 28.19
CA THR A 374 -30.28 -1.76 28.31
C THR A 374 -29.07 -1.66 29.24
N GLU A 375 -28.62 -2.80 29.75
CA GLU A 375 -27.43 -2.88 30.62
C GLU A 375 -26.15 -2.39 29.92
N ASP A 376 -26.05 -2.54 28.60
CA ASP A 376 -24.89 -2.16 27.78
C ASP A 376 -24.87 -0.65 27.40
N HIS A 377 -25.57 0.22 28.13
CA HIS A 377 -25.66 1.66 27.84
C HIS A 377 -26.27 1.99 26.47
N TRP A 378 -27.24 1.19 26.01
CA TRP A 378 -28.06 1.50 24.83
C TRP A 378 -29.50 1.80 25.20
N VAL A 379 -30.06 2.78 24.50
CA VAL A 379 -31.46 3.19 24.57
C VAL A 379 -32.21 2.62 23.38
N ILE A 380 -33.29 1.91 23.65
CA ILE A 380 -34.20 1.38 22.64
C ILE A 380 -35.50 2.17 22.69
N LEU A 381 -35.84 2.81 21.58
CA LEU A 381 -37.07 3.55 21.34
C LEU A 381 -37.93 2.74 20.37
N LYS A 382 -39.13 2.33 20.78
CA LYS A 382 -40.09 1.64 19.92
C LYS A 382 -41.34 2.49 19.75
N VAL A 383 -41.64 2.94 18.54
CA VAL A 383 -42.90 3.61 18.21
C VAL A 383 -43.80 2.61 17.51
N ILE A 384 -44.93 2.30 18.13
CA ILE A 384 -45.88 1.28 17.68
C ILE A 384 -47.18 1.95 17.24
N ASP A 385 -47.61 1.65 16.03
CA ASP A 385 -48.88 2.06 15.46
C ASP A 385 -49.67 0.87 14.93
N GLN A 386 -51.01 0.99 14.92
CA GLN A 386 -51.95 -0.02 14.41
C GLN A 386 -52.60 0.46 13.11
N GLY A 387 -51.77 1.01 12.22
CA GLY A 387 -52.18 1.53 10.94
C GLY A 387 -52.30 0.48 9.84
N ILE A 388 -52.24 0.96 8.60
CA ILE A 388 -52.37 0.10 7.41
C ILE A 388 -51.24 -0.92 7.21
N GLY A 389 -50.14 -0.77 7.97
CA GLY A 389 -48.91 -1.54 7.78
C GLY A 389 -48.25 -1.31 6.42
N ILE A 390 -47.13 -1.97 6.23
CA ILE A 390 -46.23 -1.83 5.08
C ILE A 390 -45.99 -3.22 4.48
N ALA A 391 -45.91 -3.31 3.15
CA ALA A 391 -45.60 -4.56 2.48
C ALA A 391 -44.12 -4.90 2.64
N GLU A 392 -43.77 -6.18 2.75
CA GLU A 392 -42.39 -6.63 2.99
C GLU A 392 -41.40 -6.12 1.92
N GLY A 393 -41.83 -6.07 0.65
CA GLY A 393 -41.02 -5.55 -0.45
C GLY A 393 -40.75 -4.04 -0.39
N ASP A 394 -41.56 -3.26 0.33
CA ASP A 394 -41.37 -1.83 0.49
C ASP A 394 -40.37 -1.49 1.62
N ILE A 395 -40.22 -2.37 2.61
CA ILE A 395 -39.43 -2.12 3.83
C ILE A 395 -37.99 -1.70 3.53
N PRO A 396 -37.24 -2.36 2.62
CA PRO A 396 -35.86 -1.99 2.31
C PRO A 396 -35.72 -0.57 1.74
N HIS A 397 -36.78 -0.04 1.14
CA HIS A 397 -36.78 1.22 0.42
C HIS A 397 -37.34 2.39 1.25
N LEU A 398 -37.89 2.15 2.44
CA LEU A 398 -38.53 3.20 3.26
C LEU A 398 -37.57 4.30 3.72
N PHE A 399 -36.28 4.01 3.76
CA PHE A 399 -35.25 4.98 4.11
C PHE A 399 -34.68 5.70 2.87
N ASP A 400 -35.05 5.28 1.67
CA ASP A 400 -34.69 5.98 0.44
C ASP A 400 -35.40 7.34 0.41
N ARG A 401 -34.67 8.38 -0.03
CA ARG A 401 -35.22 9.74 -0.09
C ARG A 401 -36.36 9.78 -1.10
N PHE A 402 -37.42 10.51 -0.77
CA PHE A 402 -38.63 10.66 -1.60
C PHE A 402 -39.41 9.36 -1.84
N TYR A 403 -39.01 8.24 -1.23
CA TYR A 403 -39.73 6.99 -1.37
C TYR A 403 -41.10 7.04 -0.67
N ARG A 404 -42.10 6.49 -1.37
CA ARG A 404 -43.47 6.33 -0.87
C ARG A 404 -44.06 5.06 -1.45
N SER A 405 -44.71 4.25 -0.61
CA SER A 405 -45.47 3.09 -1.10
C SER A 405 -46.69 3.54 -1.92
N ASP A 406 -47.06 2.77 -2.94
CA ASP A 406 -48.14 3.13 -3.87
C ASP A 406 -49.50 3.37 -3.16
N LYS A 407 -49.76 2.64 -2.06
CA LYS A 407 -50.97 2.82 -1.24
C LYS A 407 -50.99 4.15 -0.46
N ALA A 408 -49.83 4.72 -0.16
CA ALA A 408 -49.70 6.02 0.49
C ALA A 408 -49.75 7.20 -0.50
N ARG A 409 -49.61 6.94 -1.82
CA ARG A 409 -49.59 7.96 -2.87
C ARG A 409 -50.97 8.61 -3.12
N ASN A 410 -52.05 7.84 -2.91
CA ASN A 410 -53.43 8.27 -3.19
C ASN A 410 -54.12 9.06 -2.06
N ARG A 411 -53.46 9.34 -0.94
CA ARG A 411 -54.04 10.15 0.15
C ARG A 411 -53.61 11.61 0.05
N LYS A 412 -54.59 12.53 0.11
CA LYS A 412 -54.38 13.99 0.18
C LYS A 412 -53.52 14.48 1.37
N GLN A 413 -53.25 13.64 2.37
CA GLN A 413 -52.45 13.97 3.57
C GLN A 413 -51.02 13.40 3.56
N GLY A 414 -50.56 12.81 2.44
CA GLY A 414 -49.23 12.19 2.39
C GLY A 414 -48.08 13.19 2.33
N GLY A 415 -47.04 12.98 3.14
CA GLY A 415 -45.81 13.79 3.14
C GLY A 415 -44.87 13.50 1.95
N VAL A 416 -43.77 14.25 1.86
CA VAL A 416 -42.81 14.24 0.72
C VAL A 416 -41.88 13.01 0.69
N GLY A 417 -41.97 12.09 1.65
CA GLY A 417 -41.10 10.90 1.70
C GLY A 417 -39.67 11.18 2.16
N LEU A 418 -39.40 12.34 2.76
CA LEU A 418 -38.08 12.67 3.33
C LEU A 418 -37.92 12.31 4.81
N GLY A 419 -39.03 12.08 5.53
CA GLY A 419 -39.03 11.92 6.99
C GLY A 419 -38.14 10.76 7.46
N LEU A 420 -38.39 9.54 6.95
CA LEU A 420 -37.62 8.36 7.37
C LEU A 420 -36.14 8.42 6.95
N ALA A 421 -35.83 9.04 5.81
CA ALA A 421 -34.45 9.30 5.42
C ALA A 421 -33.74 10.26 6.40
N ILE A 422 -34.43 11.31 6.89
CA ILE A 422 -33.92 12.20 7.94
C ILE A 422 -33.78 11.45 9.28
N ALA A 423 -34.73 10.59 9.64
CA ALA A 423 -34.65 9.77 10.85
C ALA A 423 -33.43 8.84 10.81
N LEU A 424 -33.22 8.12 9.70
CA LEU A 424 -32.03 7.29 9.49
C LEU A 424 -30.76 8.13 9.64
N HIS A 425 -30.72 9.31 9.03
CA HIS A 425 -29.58 10.21 9.13
C HIS A 425 -29.28 10.66 10.56
N ILE A 426 -30.31 11.05 11.33
CA ILE A 426 -30.16 11.43 12.74
C ILE A 426 -29.62 10.25 13.55
N VAL A 427 -30.18 9.05 13.37
CA VAL A 427 -29.77 7.84 14.10
C VAL A 427 -28.32 7.46 13.77
N GLN A 428 -27.93 7.52 12.49
CA GLN A 428 -26.56 7.26 12.06
C GLN A 428 -25.57 8.29 12.62
N LYS A 429 -25.95 9.58 12.68
CA LYS A 429 -25.13 10.64 13.30
C LYS A 429 -24.87 10.35 14.78
N HIS A 430 -25.80 9.71 15.47
CA HIS A 430 -25.66 9.26 16.85
C HIS A 430 -25.14 7.82 16.97
N LYS A 431 -24.54 7.26 15.91
CA LYS A 431 -23.99 5.88 15.87
C LYS A 431 -24.99 4.77 16.25
N GLY A 432 -26.29 5.02 16.04
CA GLY A 432 -27.36 4.08 16.32
C GLY A 432 -27.80 3.25 15.12
N THR A 433 -28.84 2.44 15.33
CA THR A 433 -29.54 1.68 14.29
C THR A 433 -31.04 1.97 14.30
N ILE A 434 -31.69 1.89 13.15
CA ILE A 434 -33.14 2.02 13.00
C ILE A 434 -33.66 0.85 12.16
N GLU A 435 -34.73 0.22 12.62
CA GLU A 435 -35.37 -0.93 11.99
C GLU A 435 -36.88 -0.73 11.95
N ILE A 436 -37.53 -1.31 10.94
CA ILE A 436 -38.98 -1.24 10.78
C ILE A 436 -39.52 -2.67 10.70
N GLN A 437 -40.42 -3.00 11.62
CA GLN A 437 -41.18 -4.24 11.63
C GLN A 437 -42.63 -3.92 11.32
N SER A 438 -43.16 -4.42 10.23
CA SER A 438 -44.52 -4.11 9.80
C SER A 438 -45.15 -5.28 9.08
N ARG A 439 -46.47 -5.41 9.23
CA ARG A 439 -47.28 -6.31 8.43
C ARG A 439 -48.50 -5.58 7.93
N LEU A 440 -48.80 -5.75 6.64
CA LEU A 440 -49.93 -5.12 5.99
C LEU A 440 -51.24 -5.45 6.73
N GLY A 441 -51.95 -4.41 7.18
CA GLY A 441 -53.22 -4.51 7.91
C GLY A 441 -53.10 -4.69 9.42
N GLU A 442 -51.91 -4.96 9.97
CA GLU A 442 -51.71 -5.15 11.41
C GLU A 442 -51.08 -3.93 12.09
N GLY A 443 -50.22 -3.18 11.38
CA GLY A 443 -49.57 -1.97 11.90
C GLY A 443 -48.07 -1.92 11.62
N THR A 444 -47.39 -0.98 12.26
CA THR A 444 -45.94 -0.77 12.10
C THR A 444 -45.30 -0.50 13.45
N THR A 445 -44.14 -1.10 13.67
CA THR A 445 -43.24 -0.81 14.79
C THR A 445 -41.93 -0.31 14.25
N VAL A 446 -41.57 0.93 14.59
CA VAL A 446 -40.25 1.50 14.29
C VAL A 446 -39.39 1.40 15.54
N ILE A 447 -38.24 0.74 15.41
CA ILE A 447 -37.31 0.45 16.50
C ILE A 447 -36.04 1.25 16.23
N VAL A 448 -35.68 2.14 17.16
CA VAL A 448 -34.44 2.90 17.12
C VAL A 448 -33.58 2.50 18.32
N LYS A 449 -32.31 2.20 18.07
CA LYS A 449 -31.30 1.87 19.08
C LYS A 449 -30.21 2.94 19.06
N LEU A 450 -29.98 3.63 20.17
CA LEU A 450 -28.98 4.71 20.31
C LEU A 450 -28.06 4.43 21.50
N PRO A 451 -26.75 4.72 21.42
CA PRO A 451 -25.90 4.72 22.61
C PRO A 451 -26.31 5.88 23.54
N THR A 452 -26.14 5.72 24.86
CA THR A 452 -26.39 6.83 25.80
C THR A 452 -25.35 7.96 25.67
N THR A 453 -24.21 7.69 25.05
CA THR A 453 -23.15 8.67 24.80
C THR A 453 -22.77 8.66 23.33
N CYS A 454 -22.88 9.83 22.68
CA CYS A 454 -22.26 10.08 21.39
C CYS A 454 -20.74 10.20 21.63
N GLN A 455 -19.93 9.31 21.05
CA GLN A 455 -18.45 9.41 21.09
C GLN A 455 -17.89 9.81 19.74
#